data_AF-A0A2H0GWP1-F1
#
_entry.id   AF-A0A2H0GWP1-F1
#
_cell.length_a   1.000
_cell.length_b   1.000
_cell.length_c   1.000
_cell.angle_alpha   90.00
_cell.angle_beta   90.00
_cell.angle_gamma   90.00
#
_symmetry.space_group_name_H-M   'P 1'
#
loop_
_entity.id
_entity.type
_entity.pdbx_description
1 polymer ?
#
loop_
_entity_poly.entity_id
_entity_poly.type
_entity_poly.pdbx_seq_one_letter_code
_entity_poly.pdbx_strand_id
1 'polypeptide(L)' 'MVQAIQVTYSMQDGEMHKRELNGLLEAMEEYQLNTGLIITDHEEKEIDIPGKTITIVPAWKWLLENKYK' A
#
# COMPACT_ATOMS: atom_id res chain seq x y z
N MET A 1 17.01 4.57 1.83
CA MET A 1 15.70 5.00 1.30
C MET A 1 14.64 4.31 2.13
N VAL A 2 13.63 5.04 2.62
CA VAL A 2 12.57 4.50 3.48
C VAL A 2 11.30 4.33 2.62
N GLN A 3 10.53 3.27 2.88
CA GLN A 3 9.25 3.02 2.23
C GLN A 3 8.22 2.58 3.28
N ALA A 4 7.00 3.08 3.17
CA ALA A 4 5.87 2.61 3.96
C ALA A 4 5.16 1.49 3.18
N ILE A 5 5.10 0.30 3.78
CA ILE A 5 4.49 -0.90 3.18
C ILE A 5 3.51 -1.50 4.19
N GLN A 6 2.28 -1.72 3.76
CA GLN A 6 1.26 -2.48 4.47
C GLN A 6 1.03 -3.81 3.75
N VAL A 7 0.79 -4.90 4.48
CA VAL A 7 0.48 -6.21 3.90
C VAL A 7 -0.83 -6.72 4.52
N THR A 8 -1.78 -7.11 3.68
CA THR A 8 -3.07 -7.65 4.13
C THR A 8 -3.57 -8.71 3.17
N TYR A 9 -4.48 -9.59 3.60
CA TYR A 9 -5.05 -10.60 2.72
C TYR A 9 -6.06 -9.99 1.73
N SER A 10 -6.95 -9.12 2.21
CA SER A 10 -8.04 -8.55 1.42
C SER A 10 -8.30 -7.10 1.78
N MET A 11 -8.62 -6.33 0.74
CA MET A 11 -9.02 -4.95 0.77
C MET A 11 -10.56 -4.74 0.73
N GLN A 12 -11.37 -5.81 0.86
CA GLN A 12 -12.82 -5.76 0.62
C GLN A 12 -13.73 -5.67 1.86
N ASP A 13 -13.26 -5.96 3.08
CA ASP A 13 -14.14 -6.05 4.27
C ASP A 13 -14.04 -4.84 5.22
N GLY A 14 -15.20 -4.27 5.58
CA GLY A 14 -15.36 -2.99 6.30
C GLY A 14 -14.69 -2.85 7.69
N GLU A 15 -14.68 -1.60 8.17
CA GLU A 15 -14.12 -1.04 9.44
C GLU A 15 -12.64 -1.35 9.75
N MET A 16 -12.18 -2.60 9.63
CA MET A 16 -10.76 -2.98 9.78
C MET A 16 -9.86 -2.28 8.75
N HIS A 17 -10.45 -1.98 7.59
CA HIS A 17 -9.88 -1.25 6.46
C HIS A 17 -9.35 0.14 6.72
N LYS A 18 -10.11 0.92 7.48
CA LYS A 18 -9.71 2.30 7.80
C LYS A 18 -8.45 2.29 8.65
N ARG A 19 -8.30 1.29 9.53
CA ARG A 19 -7.13 1.20 10.43
C ARG A 19 -5.83 0.90 9.66
N GLU A 20 -5.85 -0.07 8.74
CA GLU A 20 -4.64 -0.42 7.97
C GLU A 20 -4.25 0.74 7.02
N LEU A 21 -5.23 1.39 6.39
CA LEU A 21 -4.98 2.55 5.55
C LEU A 21 -4.47 3.75 6.35
N ASN A 22 -5.06 4.03 7.52
CA ASN A 22 -4.62 5.11 8.38
C ASN A 22 -3.20 4.88 8.91
N GLY A 23 -2.86 3.65 9.33
CA GLY A 23 -1.51 3.34 9.77
C GLY A 23 -0.46 3.56 8.66
N LEU A 24 -0.80 3.19 7.42
CA LEU A 24 0.05 3.50 6.26
C LEU A 24 0.19 5.02 6.05
N LEU A 25 -0.90 5.76 6.09
CA LEU A 25 -0.91 7.22 5.91
C LEU A 25 -0.15 7.95 7.02
N GLU A 26 -0.28 7.52 8.27
CA GLU A 26 0.48 8.05 9.42
C GLU A 26 1.98 7.86 9.21
N ALA A 27 2.41 6.66 8.80
CA ALA A 27 3.80 6.42 8.44
C ALA A 27 4.25 7.29 7.25
N MET A 28 3.43 7.45 6.22
CA MET A 28 3.75 8.32 5.10
C MET A 28 3.92 9.79 5.53
N GLU A 29 3.07 10.27 6.45
CA GLU A 29 3.18 11.65 6.97
C GLU A 29 4.45 11.84 7.80
N GLU A 30 4.71 10.94 8.75
CA GLU A 30 5.88 11.00 9.64
C GLU A 30 7.21 11.01 8.86
N TYR A 31 7.27 10.24 7.77
CA TYR A 31 8.44 10.14 6.91
C TYR A 31 8.39 11.02 5.66
N GLN A 32 7.40 11.91 5.54
CA GLN A 32 7.22 12.83 4.40
C GLN A 32 7.23 12.12 3.03
N LEU A 33 6.56 10.97 2.94
CA LEU A 33 6.47 10.14 1.75
C LEU A 33 5.24 10.50 0.92
N ASN A 34 5.45 10.66 -0.39
CA ASN A 34 4.37 10.87 -1.36
C ASN A 34 3.79 9.56 -1.89
N THR A 35 4.45 8.41 -1.64
CA THR A 35 4.02 7.10 -2.14
C THR A 35 3.97 6.05 -1.03
N GLY A 36 2.88 5.29 -0.98
CA GLY A 36 2.69 4.13 -0.10
C GLY A 36 2.39 2.88 -0.91
N LEU A 37 2.67 1.71 -0.33
CA LEU A 37 2.41 0.41 -0.97
C LEU A 37 1.56 -0.47 -0.05
N ILE A 38 0.52 -1.08 -0.61
CA ILE A 38 -0.25 -2.15 0.01
C ILE A 38 -0.06 -3.41 -0.82
N ILE A 39 0.37 -4.49 -0.17
CA ILE A 39 0.48 -5.81 -0.79
C ILE A 39 -0.72 -6.65 -0.35
N THR A 40 -1.42 -7.22 -1.33
CA THR A 40 -2.63 -8.03 -1.12
C THR A 40 -2.47 -9.45 -1.67
N ASP A 41 -3.47 -10.31 -1.45
CA ASP A 41 -3.51 -11.63 -2.07
C ASP A 41 -3.78 -11.55 -3.58
N HIS A 42 -4.78 -10.76 -4.01
CA HIS A 42 -5.26 -10.74 -5.40
C HIS A 42 -5.71 -9.37 -5.92
N GLU A 43 -5.71 -8.32 -5.10
CA GLU A 43 -6.27 -7.03 -5.48
C GLU A 43 -5.20 -6.10 -6.06
N GLU A 44 -5.58 -5.41 -7.13
CA GLU A 44 -4.74 -4.40 -7.76
C GLU A 44 -5.54 -3.11 -7.92
N LYS A 45 -5.02 -2.01 -7.38
CA LYS A 45 -5.70 -0.71 -7.39
C LYS A 45 -4.73 0.42 -7.11
N GLU A 46 -5.01 1.59 -7.65
CA GLU A 46 -4.35 2.84 -7.24
C GLU A 46 -5.35 3.72 -6.48
N ILE A 47 -4.90 4.34 -5.41
CA ILE A 47 -5.67 5.30 -4.62
C ILE A 47 -4.91 6.62 -4.61
N ASP A 48 -5.49 7.61 -5.29
CA ASP A 48 -4.99 8.99 -5.27
C ASP A 48 -5.66 9.79 -4.16
N ILE A 49 -4.81 10.43 -3.36
CA ILE A 49 -5.18 11.34 -2.28
C ILE A 49 -4.40 12.64 -2.55
N PRO A 50 -4.90 13.83 -2.19
CA PRO A 50 -4.16 15.07 -2.47
C PRO A 50 -2.69 15.01 -1.99
N GLY A 51 -1.77 15.02 -2.96
CA GLY A 51 -0.32 14.97 -2.73
C GLY A 51 0.27 13.59 -2.37
N LYS A 52 -0.53 12.51 -2.37
CA LYS A 52 -0.09 11.15 -2.01
C LYS A 52 -0.73 10.10 -2.93
N THR A 53 0.03 9.08 -3.30
CA THR A 53 -0.48 7.94 -4.06
C THR A 53 -0.22 6.65 -3.29
N ILE A 54 -1.23 5.79 -3.20
CA ILE A 54 -1.11 4.45 -2.61
C ILE A 54 -1.35 3.43 -3.71
N THR A 55 -0.34 2.61 -3.97
CA THR A 55 -0.45 1.48 -4.91
C THR A 55 -0.81 0.23 -4.13
N ILE A 56 -1.83 -0.48 -4.58
CA ILE A 56 -2.26 -1.78 -4.08
C ILE A 56 -1.90 -2.81 -5.15
N VAL A 57 -1.13 -3.84 -4.79
CA VAL A 57 -0.69 -4.88 -5.72
C VAL A 57 -0.76 -6.27 -5.10
N PRO A 58 -1.04 -7.32 -5.89
CA PRO A 58 -0.93 -8.69 -5.43
C PRO A 58 0.52 -9.06 -5.09
N ALA A 59 0.72 -9.88 -4.05
CA ALA A 59 2.04 -10.31 -3.58
C ALA A 59 2.87 -10.97 -4.68
N TRP A 60 2.26 -11.82 -5.51
CA TRP A 60 2.96 -12.48 -6.61
C TRP A 60 3.49 -11.47 -7.64
N LYS A 61 2.74 -10.41 -7.92
CA LYS A 61 3.14 -9.37 -8.88
C LYS A 61 4.30 -8.56 -8.32
N TRP A 62 4.20 -8.14 -7.05
CA TRP A 62 5.27 -7.44 -6.35
C TRP A 62 6.58 -8.25 -6.30
N LEU A 63 6.50 -9.57 -6.05
CA LEU A 63 7.65 -10.45 -6.05
C LEU A 63 8.30 -10.60 -7.43
N LEU A 64 7.51 -10.58 -8.50
CA LEU A 64 8.01 -10.69 -9.87
C LEU A 64 8.62 -9.37 -10.38
N GLU A 65 8.03 -8.22 -10.05
CA GLU A 65 8.56 -6.90 -10.43
C GLU A 65 9.94 -6.61 -9.83
N ASN A 66 10.27 -7.20 -8.68
CA ASN A 66 11.56 -7.06 -8.02
C ASN A 66 12.67 -7.98 -8.57
N LYS A 67 12.35 -8.96 -9.44
CA LYS A 67 13.36 -9.90 -9.99
C LYS A 67 13.98 -9.46 -11.32
N TYR A 68 13.47 -8.41 -11.95
CA TYR A 68 13.91 -7.97 -13.28
C TYR A 68 14.40 -6.51 -13.32
N LYS A 69 14.79 -5.95 -12.17
CA LYS A 69 15.46 -4.66 -12.07
C LYS A 69 16.96 -4.83 -11.79
#